data_AF-A0A5D3YR42-F1
#
_entry.id   AF-A0A5D3YR42-F1
#
_cell.length_a   1.000
_cell.length_b   1.000
_cell.length_c   1.000
_cell.angle_alpha   90.00
_cell.angle_beta   90.00
_cell.angle_gamma   90.00
#
_symmetry.space_group_name_H-M   'P 1'
#
loop_
_entity.id
_entity.type
_entity.pdbx_description
1 polymer ?
#
loop_
_entity_poly.entity_id
_entity_poly.type
_entity_poly.pdbx_seq_one_letter_code
_entity_poly.pdbx_strand_id
1 'polypeptide(L)'
;MKISEAFLVNTNNFDAIIKALVSYDEEEPIIDSELMEELGYSDPNDLLVVRLLKDLNVINNEGEPAEYYHEFRDPETTKEALAKGIVSAYEDLFREHPHIHKSQDEIKRTFEEIFRDKKTDLIIKYISGTFKKLISFVGLNTIDDQLPDDGFEPKEPIESVEQTEDISQEQEIMDTETTDDPENEMEEETDYSDYAPPGLNGNHNQDEKEELEEQEEDTSAPSLAEAFENGQSDSTETADRDASVVEFENDVVEAVEEETETAVETEPETQSSEQPDFENNSAPAPSNDESPMEELGKKNDKNLNADDSLVQKALFRKFDLVYKMKRWEDLLQTADEIINRYDNEDHPELEEKVVQAITRRAEALLELERPDDALEPIDNIIDRFSNSQNEQYYEQASQALMLKAQILEEQEDGNLLGLYDTIVDRFQSGGEQIDDEKLNQIILKRFEIILEEKEEDEILEACSNLINRFEDNEDHKDHLHTAMIKRAEILDEMDRDEEALEAYNEFLSAFGS
;
A
#
# COMPACT_ATOMS: atom_id res chain seq x y z
N MET A 1 -6.64 15.02 22.42
CA MET A 1 -6.30 13.89 21.54
C MET A 1 -6.37 12.56 22.25
N LYS A 2 -7.58 12.01 22.34
CA LYS A 2 -7.89 10.59 22.51
C LYS A 2 -7.54 9.88 21.19
N ILE A 3 -6.51 9.06 21.25
CA ILE A 3 -5.97 8.26 20.14
C ILE A 3 -5.48 6.94 20.75
N SER A 4 -5.72 5.81 20.08
CA SER A 4 -5.20 4.53 20.56
C SER A 4 -3.67 4.50 20.43
N GLU A 5 -3.00 4.08 21.50
CA GLU A 5 -1.57 3.81 21.50
C GLU A 5 -1.25 2.29 21.40
N ALA A 6 -2.27 1.45 21.23
CA ALA A 6 -2.07 0.03 20.97
C ALA A 6 -1.39 -0.18 19.61
N PHE A 7 -0.44 -1.12 19.57
CA PHE A 7 0.27 -1.46 18.35
C PHE A 7 0.55 -2.96 18.28
N LEU A 8 0.72 -3.46 17.06
CA LEU A 8 1.27 -4.76 16.72
C LEU A 8 2.68 -4.55 16.14
N VAL A 9 3.61 -5.46 16.44
CA VAL A 9 4.99 -5.45 15.93
C VAL A 9 5.06 -6.04 14.51
N ASN A 10 4.20 -7.01 14.22
CA ASN A 10 3.83 -7.43 12.87
C ASN A 10 2.30 -7.62 12.77
N THR A 11 1.76 -7.51 11.57
CA THR A 11 0.32 -7.53 11.29
C THR A 11 -0.17 -8.80 10.60
N ASN A 12 0.70 -9.81 10.44
CA ASN A 12 0.51 -10.93 9.52
C ASN A 12 -0.62 -11.87 9.99
N ASN A 13 -0.67 -12.16 11.29
CA ASN A 13 -1.66 -13.05 11.88
C ASN A 13 -2.98 -12.36 12.22
N PHE A 14 -3.08 -11.02 12.10
CA PHE A 14 -4.25 -10.24 12.56
C PHE A 14 -5.57 -10.78 11.99
N ASP A 15 -5.66 -10.94 10.67
CA ASP A 15 -6.85 -11.45 9.99
C ASP A 15 -7.26 -12.85 10.46
N ALA A 16 -6.28 -13.70 10.77
CA ALA A 16 -6.49 -15.07 11.21
C ALA A 16 -6.96 -15.11 12.67
N ILE A 17 -6.39 -14.25 13.54
CA ILE A 17 -6.80 -14.05 14.93
C ILE A 17 -8.24 -13.55 14.98
N ILE A 18 -8.59 -12.50 14.23
CA ILE A 18 -9.96 -11.98 14.19
C ILE A 18 -10.93 -13.07 13.71
N LYS A 19 -10.63 -13.75 12.58
CA LYS A 19 -11.49 -14.84 12.07
C LYS A 19 -11.64 -16.00 13.07
N ALA A 20 -10.60 -16.32 13.85
CA ALA A 20 -10.66 -17.34 14.89
C ALA A 20 -11.55 -16.92 16.07
N LEU A 21 -11.43 -15.68 16.56
CA LEU A 21 -12.24 -15.14 17.65
C LEU A 21 -13.73 -15.02 17.27
N VAL A 22 -14.02 -14.60 16.04
CA VAL A 22 -15.39 -14.61 15.49
C VAL A 22 -15.96 -16.04 15.44
N SER A 23 -15.13 -17.01 15.03
CA SER A 23 -15.55 -18.42 14.88
C SER A 23 -15.54 -19.24 16.19
N TYR A 24 -15.23 -18.62 17.34
CA TYR A 24 -15.12 -19.32 18.62
C TYR A 24 -16.51 -19.60 19.25
N ASP A 25 -16.79 -20.84 19.64
CA ASP A 25 -18.14 -21.34 20.01
C ASP A 25 -18.44 -21.24 21.53
N GLU A 26 -18.39 -20.03 22.08
CA GLU A 26 -18.74 -19.72 23.49
C GLU A 26 -19.40 -18.32 23.59
N GLU A 27 -20.59 -18.19 24.16
CA GLU A 27 -21.40 -16.94 24.06
C GLU A 27 -20.70 -15.69 24.63
N GLU A 28 -20.12 -15.78 25.84
CA GLU A 28 -19.44 -14.67 26.54
C GLU A 28 -18.05 -15.11 27.06
N PRO A 29 -17.03 -15.20 26.18
CA PRO A 29 -15.71 -15.70 26.54
C PRO A 29 -14.81 -14.59 27.11
N ILE A 30 -13.84 -14.96 27.94
CA ILE A 30 -12.78 -14.03 28.36
C ILE A 30 -11.68 -14.06 27.30
N ILE A 31 -11.54 -12.97 26.54
CA ILE A 31 -10.48 -12.81 25.55
C ILE A 31 -9.23 -12.26 26.25
N ASP A 32 -8.37 -13.18 26.66
CA ASP A 32 -7.05 -12.93 27.24
C ASP A 32 -5.95 -13.79 26.59
N SER A 33 -4.78 -13.88 27.23
CA SER A 33 -3.67 -14.69 26.74
C SER A 33 -3.90 -16.20 26.82
N GLU A 34 -4.70 -16.69 27.77
CA GLU A 34 -4.96 -18.14 27.91
C GLU A 34 -5.86 -18.63 26.77
N LEU A 35 -6.89 -17.87 26.40
CA LEU A 35 -7.70 -18.15 25.20
C LEU A 35 -6.88 -18.02 23.90
N MET A 36 -6.03 -17.01 23.79
CA MET A 36 -5.17 -16.84 22.61
C MET A 36 -4.18 -18.01 22.45
N GLU A 37 -3.60 -18.52 23.54
CA GLU A 37 -2.78 -19.73 23.52
C GLU A 37 -3.59 -20.99 23.13
N GLU A 38 -4.84 -21.15 23.59
CA GLU A 38 -5.72 -22.26 23.15
C GLU A 38 -6.05 -22.19 21.65
N LEU A 39 -6.29 -20.99 21.11
CA LEU A 39 -6.50 -20.76 19.68
C LEU A 39 -5.22 -20.94 18.83
N GLY A 40 -4.06 -21.16 19.46
CA GLY A 40 -2.77 -21.39 18.81
C GLY A 40 -1.90 -20.16 18.59
N TYR A 41 -2.32 -18.99 19.11
CA TYR A 41 -1.65 -17.69 18.95
C TYR A 41 -0.83 -17.32 20.19
N SER A 42 0.25 -18.07 20.42
CA SER A 42 1.14 -17.92 21.59
C SER A 42 2.34 -16.99 21.36
N ASP A 43 2.46 -16.35 20.20
CA ASP A 43 3.54 -15.39 19.95
C ASP A 43 3.27 -14.07 20.71
N PRO A 44 4.28 -13.46 21.37
CA PRO A 44 4.13 -12.19 22.08
C PRO A 44 3.58 -11.03 21.23
N ASN A 45 3.72 -11.08 19.90
CA ASN A 45 3.09 -10.13 18.99
C ASN A 45 1.57 -10.35 18.88
N ASP A 46 1.15 -11.61 18.72
CA ASP A 46 -0.26 -11.96 18.48
C ASP A 46 -1.11 -11.63 19.71
N LEU A 47 -0.53 -11.81 20.91
CA LEU A 47 -1.12 -11.38 22.18
C LEU A 47 -1.39 -9.86 22.26
N LEU A 48 -0.72 -9.02 21.46
CA LEU A 48 -1.00 -7.57 21.41
C LEU A 48 -2.38 -7.26 20.82
N VAL A 49 -2.98 -8.18 20.04
CA VAL A 49 -4.36 -8.02 19.53
C VAL A 49 -5.37 -7.93 20.69
N VAL A 50 -5.11 -8.60 21.83
CA VAL A 50 -5.93 -8.46 23.05
C VAL A 50 -5.93 -7.01 23.57
N ARG A 51 -4.79 -6.29 23.48
CA ARG A 51 -4.76 -4.86 23.85
C ARG A 51 -5.51 -4.01 22.83
N LEU A 52 -5.40 -4.34 21.54
CA LEU A 52 -6.07 -3.61 20.46
C LEU A 52 -7.60 -3.72 20.57
N LEU A 53 -8.14 -4.91 20.83
CA LEU A 53 -9.58 -5.13 21.04
C LEU A 53 -10.13 -4.41 22.28
N LYS A 54 -9.28 -4.14 23.28
CA LYS A 54 -9.62 -3.33 24.47
C LYS A 54 -9.73 -1.84 24.12
N ASP A 55 -8.74 -1.31 23.40
CA ASP A 55 -8.77 0.09 22.96
C ASP A 55 -9.85 0.36 21.89
N LEU A 56 -10.29 -0.67 21.16
CA LEU A 56 -11.42 -0.64 20.22
C LEU A 56 -12.80 -0.90 20.87
N ASN A 57 -12.91 -1.07 22.20
CA ASN A 57 -14.18 -1.32 22.91
C ASN A 57 -14.95 -2.57 22.42
N VAL A 58 -14.24 -3.57 21.90
CA VAL A 58 -14.78 -4.91 21.61
C VAL A 58 -14.80 -5.77 22.87
N ILE A 59 -13.82 -5.59 23.76
CA ILE A 59 -13.75 -6.22 25.09
C ILE A 59 -13.31 -5.20 26.15
N ASN A 60 -13.64 -5.45 27.42
CA ASN A 60 -13.28 -4.56 28.55
C ASN A 60 -11.85 -4.81 29.06
N ASN A 61 -11.41 -4.09 30.10
CA ASN A 61 -10.05 -4.23 30.64
C ASN A 61 -9.76 -5.65 31.15
N GLU A 62 -10.79 -6.32 31.65
CA GLU A 62 -10.81 -7.67 32.20
C GLU A 62 -10.75 -8.74 31.09
N GLY A 63 -11.18 -8.41 29.86
CA GLY A 63 -11.22 -9.31 28.70
C GLY A 63 -12.62 -9.82 28.35
N GLU A 64 -13.64 -9.42 29.11
CA GLU A 64 -15.04 -9.78 28.90
C GLU A 64 -15.65 -8.95 27.74
N PRO A 65 -16.75 -9.41 27.10
CA PRO A 65 -17.50 -8.66 26.09
C PRO A 65 -17.79 -7.19 26.44
N ALA A 66 -17.55 -6.28 25.49
CA ALA A 66 -17.90 -4.86 25.59
C ALA A 66 -18.84 -4.39 24.45
N GLU A 67 -18.94 -3.08 24.24
CA GLU A 67 -20.01 -2.43 23.45
C GLU A 67 -20.20 -3.00 22.05
N TYR A 68 -19.10 -3.25 21.32
CA TYR A 68 -19.16 -3.76 19.94
C TYR A 68 -19.00 -5.29 19.85
N TYR A 69 -19.01 -6.02 20.97
CA TYR A 69 -18.73 -7.46 20.98
C TYR A 69 -19.74 -8.31 20.19
N HIS A 70 -21.04 -8.05 20.37
CA HIS A 70 -22.07 -8.88 19.75
C HIS A 70 -22.16 -8.70 18.23
N GLU A 71 -21.86 -7.50 17.72
CA GLU A 71 -21.70 -7.22 16.29
C GLU A 71 -20.38 -7.81 15.76
N PHE A 72 -19.29 -7.66 16.53
CA PHE A 72 -17.99 -8.27 16.21
C PHE A 72 -18.11 -9.78 15.99
N ARG A 73 -18.94 -10.45 16.80
CA ARG A 73 -19.21 -11.89 16.75
C ARG A 73 -19.96 -12.39 15.52
N ASP A 74 -20.63 -11.52 14.75
CA ASP A 74 -21.35 -11.91 13.55
C ASP A 74 -20.46 -11.67 12.30
N PRO A 75 -20.14 -12.70 11.50
CA PRO A 75 -19.36 -12.55 10.27
C PRO A 75 -19.90 -11.52 9.27
N GLU A 76 -21.20 -11.21 9.29
CA GLU A 76 -21.79 -10.17 8.42
C GLU A 76 -21.54 -8.74 8.96
N THR A 77 -21.38 -8.56 10.28
CA THR A 77 -21.17 -7.21 10.90
C THR A 77 -19.82 -7.01 11.60
N THR A 78 -18.91 -8.00 11.58
CA THR A 78 -17.56 -7.89 12.18
C THR A 78 -16.81 -6.63 11.75
N LYS A 79 -16.91 -6.26 10.47
CA LYS A 79 -16.27 -5.06 9.90
C LYS A 79 -16.87 -3.77 10.44
N GLU A 80 -18.19 -3.68 10.56
CA GLU A 80 -18.91 -2.52 11.12
C GLU A 80 -18.58 -2.33 12.60
N ALA A 81 -18.55 -3.42 13.37
CA ALA A 81 -18.18 -3.42 14.79
C ALA A 81 -16.77 -2.86 15.02
N LEU A 82 -15.80 -3.31 14.20
CA LEU A 82 -14.45 -2.80 14.22
C LEU A 82 -14.36 -1.36 13.71
N ALA A 83 -15.16 -0.96 12.73
CA ALA A 83 -15.23 0.43 12.27
C ALA A 83 -15.71 1.40 13.37
N LYS A 84 -16.79 1.05 14.09
CA LYS A 84 -17.29 1.78 15.27
C LYS A 84 -16.20 1.86 16.35
N GLY A 85 -15.51 0.75 16.60
CA GLY A 85 -14.34 0.70 17.49
C GLY A 85 -13.21 1.66 17.06
N ILE A 86 -12.87 1.70 15.77
CA ILE A 86 -11.82 2.58 15.22
C ILE A 86 -12.22 4.05 15.33
N VAL A 87 -13.43 4.42 14.90
CA VAL A 87 -13.93 5.81 14.99
C VAL A 87 -14.01 6.27 16.44
N SER A 88 -14.38 5.39 17.38
CA SER A 88 -14.38 5.69 18.81
C SER A 88 -12.96 5.79 19.40
N ALA A 89 -12.03 4.90 19.04
CA ALA A 89 -10.67 4.87 19.57
C ALA A 89 -9.78 6.02 19.05
N TYR A 90 -10.03 6.47 17.81
CA TYR A 90 -9.30 7.53 17.11
C TYR A 90 -10.14 8.81 16.95
N GLU A 91 -11.13 9.01 17.81
CA GLU A 91 -12.15 10.08 17.76
C GLU A 91 -11.57 11.51 17.65
N ASP A 92 -10.50 11.84 18.38
CA ASP A 92 -9.88 13.17 18.27
C ASP A 92 -9.01 13.28 17.01
N LEU A 93 -8.49 12.17 16.48
CA LEU A 93 -7.73 12.15 15.23
C LEU A 93 -8.65 12.39 14.03
N PHE A 94 -9.79 11.71 13.93
CA PHE A 94 -10.77 11.96 12.87
C PHE A 94 -11.46 13.32 13.00
N ARG A 95 -11.52 13.93 14.19
CA ARG A 95 -12.00 15.31 14.36
C ARG A 95 -11.02 16.35 13.79
N GLU A 96 -9.71 16.10 13.91
CA GLU A 96 -8.66 17.00 13.40
C GLU A 96 -8.31 16.71 11.93
N HIS A 97 -8.38 15.43 11.50
CA HIS A 97 -8.11 14.97 10.13
C HIS A 97 -9.21 14.00 9.63
N PRO A 98 -10.36 14.50 9.12
CA PRO A 98 -11.53 13.68 8.78
C PRO A 98 -11.35 12.64 7.66
N HIS A 99 -10.28 12.73 6.89
CA HIS A 99 -10.01 11.84 5.73
C HIS A 99 -8.67 11.09 5.83
N ILE A 100 -8.03 11.12 7.00
CA ILE A 100 -6.69 10.54 7.21
C ILE A 100 -6.59 9.06 6.81
N HIS A 101 -7.68 8.29 6.97
CA HIS A 101 -7.74 6.87 6.57
C HIS A 101 -7.55 6.65 5.07
N LYS A 102 -7.75 7.68 4.24
CA LYS A 102 -7.63 7.63 2.77
C LYS A 102 -6.20 7.87 2.26
N SER A 103 -5.30 8.40 3.09
CA SER A 103 -3.92 8.74 2.68
C SER A 103 -2.86 8.04 3.52
N GLN A 104 -2.10 7.14 2.88
CA GLN A 104 -1.03 6.38 3.54
C GLN A 104 0.12 7.27 4.04
N ASP A 105 0.40 8.38 3.36
CA ASP A 105 1.42 9.36 3.76
C ASP A 105 0.94 10.30 4.85
N GLU A 106 -0.34 10.70 4.83
CA GLU A 106 -0.91 11.53 5.90
C GLU A 106 -0.92 10.74 7.22
N ILE A 107 -1.30 9.46 7.21
CA ILE A 107 -1.19 8.59 8.39
C ILE A 107 0.25 8.58 8.93
N LYS A 108 1.27 8.47 8.07
CA LYS A 108 2.66 8.46 8.52
C LYS A 108 3.04 9.81 9.16
N ARG A 109 2.87 10.91 8.41
CA ARG A 109 3.27 12.27 8.82
C ARG A 109 2.54 12.72 10.09
N THR A 110 1.23 12.55 10.14
CA THR A 110 0.40 12.97 11.28
C THR A 110 0.72 12.16 12.55
N PHE A 111 0.96 10.85 12.46
CA PHE A 111 1.38 10.08 13.64
C PHE A 111 2.82 10.43 14.08
N GLU A 112 3.73 10.70 13.14
CA GLU A 112 5.08 11.22 13.42
C GLU A 112 5.06 12.60 14.09
N GLU A 113 4.07 13.45 13.81
CA GLU A 113 3.88 14.74 14.48
C GLU A 113 3.22 14.59 15.86
N ILE A 114 2.15 13.79 15.97
CA ILE A 114 1.43 13.56 17.24
C ILE A 114 2.34 12.93 18.30
N PHE A 115 3.24 12.01 17.91
CA PHE A 115 4.00 11.19 18.86
C PHE A 115 5.49 11.55 19.01
N ARG A 116 6.02 12.50 18.22
CA ARG A 116 7.46 12.87 18.15
C ARG A 116 8.18 12.96 19.50
N ASP A 117 7.60 13.71 20.44
CA ASP A 117 8.20 13.98 21.75
C ASP A 117 7.74 12.98 22.83
N LYS A 118 6.99 11.93 22.46
CA LYS A 118 6.30 11.00 23.37
C LYS A 118 6.74 9.54 23.20
N LYS A 119 7.13 9.14 21.99
CA LYS A 119 7.47 7.76 21.59
C LYS A 119 8.76 7.78 20.76
N THR A 120 9.38 6.61 20.55
CA THR A 120 10.46 6.46 19.58
C THR A 120 9.90 6.15 18.20
N ASP A 121 10.62 6.54 17.14
CA ASP A 121 10.23 6.38 15.73
C ASP A 121 9.76 4.95 15.39
N LEU A 122 10.39 3.93 15.98
CA LEU A 122 10.01 2.52 15.82
C LEU A 122 8.61 2.22 16.39
N ILE A 123 8.26 2.77 17.55
CA ILE A 123 6.92 2.64 18.14
C ILE A 123 5.91 3.45 17.32
N ILE A 124 6.31 4.58 16.73
CA ILE A 124 5.47 5.36 15.81
C ILE A 124 5.19 4.54 14.53
N LYS A 125 6.18 3.84 13.95
CA LYS A 125 5.97 2.90 12.83
C LYS A 125 4.96 1.82 13.22
N TYR A 126 5.05 1.23 14.41
CA TYR A 126 4.11 0.19 14.83
C TYR A 126 2.69 0.72 15.09
N ILE A 127 2.51 1.86 15.78
CA ILE A 127 1.18 2.44 16.03
C ILE A 127 0.51 2.83 14.69
N SER A 128 1.22 3.56 13.82
CA SER A 128 0.70 3.96 12.51
C SER A 128 0.44 2.76 11.58
N GLY A 129 1.33 1.76 11.56
CA GLY A 129 1.14 0.50 10.84
C GLY A 129 -0.07 -0.31 11.33
N THR A 130 -0.36 -0.25 12.64
CA THR A 130 -1.55 -0.90 13.22
C THR A 130 -2.84 -0.19 12.81
N PHE A 131 -2.85 1.15 12.80
CA PHE A 131 -3.98 1.93 12.28
C PHE A 131 -4.21 1.65 10.78
N LYS A 132 -3.15 1.63 9.96
CA LYS A 132 -3.21 1.24 8.54
C LYS A 132 -3.80 -0.16 8.36
N LYS A 133 -3.38 -1.14 9.18
CA LYS A 133 -3.89 -2.52 9.11
C LYS A 133 -5.37 -2.61 9.50
N LEU A 134 -5.80 -1.88 10.52
CA LEU A 134 -7.19 -1.80 10.93
C LEU A 134 -8.10 -1.25 9.83
N ILE A 135 -7.69 -0.13 9.20
CA ILE A 135 -8.38 0.45 8.05
C ILE A 135 -8.43 -0.55 6.88
N SER A 136 -7.31 -1.20 6.55
CA SER A 136 -7.22 -2.19 5.47
C SER A 136 -8.11 -3.42 5.71
N PHE A 137 -8.23 -3.89 6.96
CA PHE A 137 -9.08 -5.04 7.29
C PHE A 137 -10.58 -4.70 7.20
N VAL A 138 -10.96 -3.51 7.69
CA VAL A 138 -12.34 -3.03 7.70
C VAL A 138 -12.80 -2.61 6.30
N GLY A 139 -12.02 -1.76 5.62
CA GLY A 139 -12.35 -1.15 4.32
C GLY A 139 -12.68 0.34 4.47
N LEU A 140 -12.26 1.15 3.49
CA LEU A 140 -12.40 2.62 3.53
C LEU A 140 -13.85 3.07 3.67
N ASN A 141 -14.75 2.53 2.84
CA ASN A 141 -16.16 2.89 2.82
C ASN A 141 -16.82 2.57 4.18
N THR A 142 -16.49 1.43 4.79
CA THR A 142 -17.03 1.05 6.11
C THR A 142 -16.50 1.93 7.25
N ILE A 143 -15.38 2.65 7.06
CA ILE A 143 -14.97 3.73 7.98
C ILE A 143 -15.78 5.01 7.70
N ASP A 144 -15.94 5.41 6.43
CA ASP A 144 -16.79 6.56 6.06
C ASP A 144 -18.23 6.40 6.57
N ASP A 145 -18.82 5.20 6.44
CA ASP A 145 -20.17 4.84 6.91
C ASP A 145 -20.36 5.00 8.42
N GLN A 146 -19.27 5.05 9.22
CA GLN A 146 -19.32 5.25 10.68
C GLN A 146 -18.83 6.65 11.11
N LEU A 147 -18.40 7.51 10.19
CA LEU A 147 -18.08 8.90 10.49
C LEU A 147 -19.36 9.75 10.51
N PRO A 148 -19.51 10.70 11.45
CA PRO A 148 -20.72 11.51 11.56
C PRO A 148 -20.83 12.56 10.44
N ASP A 149 -21.97 12.56 9.72
CA ASP A 149 -22.28 13.50 8.62
C ASP A 149 -22.07 14.98 8.98
N ASP A 150 -22.58 15.40 10.15
CA ASP A 150 -22.46 16.78 10.67
C ASP A 150 -21.11 17.06 11.36
N GLY A 151 -20.16 16.10 11.30
CA GLY A 151 -18.90 16.11 12.03
C GLY A 151 -19.04 15.75 13.51
N PHE A 152 -17.91 15.61 14.20
CA PHE A 152 -17.91 15.33 15.63
C PHE A 152 -18.31 16.58 16.44
N GLU A 153 -19.49 16.57 17.08
CA GLU A 153 -19.60 16.86 18.52
C GLU A 153 -18.48 17.74 19.11
N PRO A 154 -18.47 19.10 19.08
CA PRO A 154 -17.48 19.85 19.85
C PRO A 154 -17.65 19.55 21.33
N LYS A 155 -16.66 18.84 21.91
CA LYS A 155 -16.60 18.52 23.34
C LYS A 155 -16.78 19.81 24.13
N GLU A 156 -17.88 19.91 24.90
CA GLU A 156 -18.08 21.05 25.80
C GLU A 156 -16.84 21.19 26.71
N PRO A 157 -16.38 22.43 26.98
CA PRO A 157 -15.24 22.64 27.85
C PRO A 157 -15.58 22.09 29.23
N ILE A 158 -14.87 21.03 29.64
CA ILE A 158 -15.10 20.35 30.92
C ILE A 158 -14.94 21.38 32.05
N GLU A 159 -16.05 21.83 32.63
CA GLU A 159 -16.00 22.63 33.84
C GLU A 159 -15.28 21.83 34.91
N SER A 160 -14.31 22.46 35.59
CA SER A 160 -13.54 21.82 36.64
C SER A 160 -14.44 21.59 37.86
N VAL A 161 -15.06 20.42 37.92
CA VAL A 161 -15.91 20.00 39.04
C VAL A 161 -15.06 19.80 40.29
N GLU A 162 -14.91 20.86 41.09
CA GLU A 162 -14.47 20.77 42.49
C GLU A 162 -15.53 20.02 43.31
N GLN A 163 -15.45 18.68 43.31
CA GLN A 163 -16.30 17.82 44.13
C GLN A 163 -15.89 17.90 45.62
N THR A 164 -16.35 18.98 46.26
CA THR A 164 -16.30 19.17 47.71
C THR A 164 -17.46 18.43 48.38
N GLU A 165 -17.33 17.11 48.55
CA GLU A 165 -18.32 16.33 49.31
C GLU A 165 -18.05 16.35 50.82
N ASP A 166 -18.88 17.11 51.55
CA ASP A 166 -18.97 17.13 53.01
C ASP A 166 -19.68 15.86 53.51
N ILE A 167 -18.91 14.82 53.86
CA ILE A 167 -19.44 13.57 54.43
C ILE A 167 -19.70 13.74 55.93
N SER A 168 -20.86 14.33 56.25
CA SER A 168 -21.33 14.54 57.62
C SER A 168 -22.38 13.49 58.06
N GLN A 169 -21.90 12.50 58.84
CA GLN A 169 -22.64 11.65 59.79
C GLN A 169 -23.60 10.56 59.28
N GLU A 170 -23.25 9.30 59.56
CA GLU A 170 -23.96 8.51 60.60
C GLU A 170 -23.00 7.47 61.23
N GLN A 171 -23.41 6.81 62.33
CA GLN A 171 -22.51 6.00 63.19
C GLN A 171 -23.03 4.57 63.43
N GLU A 172 -22.19 3.53 63.30
CA GLU A 172 -22.33 2.33 64.17
C GLU A 172 -21.04 1.52 64.41
N ILE A 173 -20.37 1.83 65.53
CA ILE A 173 -19.69 0.97 66.52
C ILE A 173 -19.23 -0.46 66.10
N MET A 174 -17.90 -0.71 66.14
CA MET A 174 -17.30 -1.75 67.00
C MET A 174 -15.78 -1.59 67.20
N ASP A 175 -15.26 -2.19 68.29
CA ASP A 175 -13.93 -1.92 68.86
C ASP A 175 -12.79 -2.81 68.34
N THR A 176 -11.54 -2.27 68.30
CA THR A 176 -10.32 -2.76 69.00
C THR A 176 -9.12 -1.85 68.61
N GLU A 177 -8.59 -1.03 69.53
CA GLU A 177 -7.41 -1.27 70.40
C GLU A 177 -6.01 -1.09 69.74
N THR A 178 -5.25 -0.09 70.24
CA THR A 178 -3.75 0.02 70.29
C THR A 178 -2.96 0.15 68.96
N THR A 179 -1.86 0.91 68.83
CA THR A 179 -1.10 1.85 69.71
C THR A 179 -0.17 2.74 68.85
N ASP A 180 0.34 3.84 69.44
CA ASP A 180 1.68 4.49 69.33
C ASP A 180 2.65 4.05 68.18
N ASP A 181 3.47 4.91 67.56
CA ASP A 181 4.05 6.21 67.98
C ASP A 181 4.58 6.98 66.73
N PRO A 182 4.80 8.33 66.75
CA PRO A 182 5.32 9.09 65.61
C PRO A 182 6.72 9.73 65.83
N GLU A 183 7.54 9.84 64.76
CA GLU A 183 8.65 10.81 64.59
C GLU A 183 8.93 10.92 63.05
N ASN A 184 9.07 12.11 62.43
CA ASN A 184 10.24 13.02 62.39
C ASN A 184 11.38 12.42 61.52
N GLU A 185 12.09 13.10 60.60
CA GLU A 185 12.59 14.49 60.49
C GLU A 185 12.54 15.00 59.01
N MET A 186 12.48 16.31 58.72
CA MET A 186 13.58 17.25 58.31
C MET A 186 14.55 16.72 57.22
N GLU A 187 15.12 17.50 56.30
CA GLU A 187 14.97 18.90 55.84
C GLU A 187 15.72 19.05 54.49
N GLU A 188 15.43 20.10 53.69
CA GLU A 188 16.42 21.05 53.11
C GLU A 188 15.81 21.84 51.93
N GLU A 189 15.56 23.13 52.16
CA GLU A 189 15.44 24.14 51.09
C GLU A 189 16.84 24.59 50.65
N THR A 190 16.99 25.12 49.44
CA THR A 190 17.57 26.47 49.22
C THR A 190 17.32 26.98 47.79
N ASP A 191 17.34 28.31 47.62
CA ASP A 191 16.66 29.04 46.55
C ASP A 191 17.51 30.22 46.00
N TYR A 192 16.98 30.90 44.98
CA TYR A 192 17.38 32.19 44.40
C TYR A 192 18.64 32.19 43.50
N SER A 193 18.80 33.09 42.51
CA SER A 193 17.95 34.19 41.99
C SER A 193 18.34 34.61 40.56
N ASP A 194 17.45 35.33 39.86
CA ASP A 194 17.64 36.46 38.92
C ASP A 194 18.94 36.61 38.09
N TYR A 195 18.80 36.95 36.79
CA TYR A 195 19.22 38.29 36.28
C TYR A 195 18.79 38.61 34.83
N ALA A 196 18.36 39.86 34.60
CA ALA A 196 18.17 40.53 33.31
C ALA A 196 18.08 42.07 33.55
N PRO A 197 17.98 42.98 32.53
CA PRO A 197 18.42 42.94 31.12
C PRO A 197 19.63 43.93 30.94
N PRO A 198 19.81 44.82 29.91
CA PRO A 198 18.84 45.79 29.31
C PRO A 198 18.93 45.97 27.76
N GLY A 199 18.16 46.92 27.20
CA GLY A 199 18.21 47.31 25.76
C GLY A 199 17.78 48.77 25.47
N LEU A 200 17.93 49.21 24.21
CA LEU A 200 17.52 50.50 23.58
C LEU A 200 17.32 50.23 22.06
N ASN A 201 16.33 50.70 21.26
CA ASN A 201 15.54 51.95 21.16
C ASN A 201 16.36 53.14 20.58
N GLY A 202 16.08 53.84 19.46
CA GLY A 202 15.02 53.83 18.40
C GLY A 202 15.48 54.77 17.22
N ASN A 203 14.71 55.44 16.34
CA ASN A 203 13.27 55.59 16.03
C ASN A 203 13.03 56.54 14.79
N HIS A 204 11.89 56.44 14.08
CA HIS A 204 11.15 57.48 13.28
C HIS A 204 11.47 57.92 11.81
N ASN A 205 10.37 58.27 11.07
CA ASN A 205 10.17 59.25 9.96
C ASN A 205 10.63 58.93 8.50
N GLN A 206 10.00 59.43 7.39
CA GLN A 206 8.67 60.05 7.10
C GLN A 206 8.41 60.19 5.56
N ASP A 207 7.12 60.27 5.15
CA ASP A 207 6.50 60.98 3.98
C ASP A 207 6.78 60.59 2.49
N GLU A 208 5.95 61.19 1.58
CA GLU A 208 5.85 61.10 0.09
C GLU A 208 5.16 59.82 -0.49
N LYS A 209 4.08 59.80 -1.30
CA LYS A 209 3.13 60.76 -1.95
C LYS A 209 3.31 61.12 -3.45
N GLU A 210 2.80 60.27 -4.35
CA GLU A 210 2.26 60.50 -5.71
C GLU A 210 1.27 59.33 -5.99
N GLU A 211 0.05 59.41 -6.55
CA GLU A 211 -0.73 60.45 -7.24
C GLU A 211 -0.42 60.65 -8.75
N LEU A 212 -0.93 59.73 -9.59
CA LEU A 212 -1.25 59.95 -11.01
C LEU A 212 -2.55 59.22 -11.40
N GLU A 213 -3.25 59.75 -12.41
CA GLU A 213 -4.66 59.47 -12.73
C GLU A 213 -4.86 59.53 -14.27
N GLU A 214 -5.92 58.89 -14.79
CA GLU A 214 -6.32 58.86 -16.22
C GLU A 214 -5.35 58.08 -17.17
N GLN A 215 -5.77 57.45 -18.28
CA GLN A 215 -6.89 57.77 -19.19
C GLN A 215 -7.67 56.53 -19.68
N GLU A 216 -8.95 56.74 -19.98
CA GLU A 216 -9.80 55.86 -20.80
C GLU A 216 -9.47 56.05 -22.30
N GLU A 217 -9.60 55.02 -23.14
CA GLU A 217 -9.95 55.23 -24.55
C GLU A 217 -10.96 54.18 -25.04
N ASP A 218 -12.15 54.65 -25.44
CA ASP A 218 -13.25 53.85 -26.01
C ASP A 218 -13.06 53.70 -27.52
N THR A 219 -12.91 52.46 -28.00
CA THR A 219 -13.17 52.14 -29.40
C THR A 219 -14.12 50.95 -29.55
N SER A 220 -15.36 51.27 -29.95
CA SER A 220 -16.41 50.32 -30.32
C SER A 220 -15.97 49.22 -31.31
N ALA A 221 -16.58 48.04 -31.16
CA ALA A 221 -16.50 46.91 -32.09
C ALA A 221 -16.99 47.25 -33.51
N PRO A 222 -16.79 46.33 -34.47
CA PRO A 222 -18.00 45.71 -35.01
C PRO A 222 -17.96 44.17 -35.07
N SER A 223 -19.15 43.60 -34.98
CA SER A 223 -19.44 42.17 -35.15
C SER A 223 -19.12 41.63 -36.55
N LEU A 224 -18.78 40.34 -36.63
CA LEU A 224 -19.04 39.52 -37.80
C LEU A 224 -19.54 38.13 -37.37
N ALA A 225 -20.66 37.70 -37.94
CA ALA A 225 -21.27 36.40 -37.67
C ALA A 225 -21.80 35.80 -38.97
N GLU A 226 -21.21 34.68 -39.39
CA GLU A 226 -21.70 33.74 -40.40
C GLU A 226 -21.02 32.39 -40.07
N ALA A 227 -21.65 31.48 -39.33
CA ALA A 227 -22.80 30.64 -39.70
C ALA A 227 -22.43 29.47 -40.64
N PHE A 228 -22.35 28.27 -40.06
CA PHE A 228 -22.67 27.02 -40.75
C PHE A 228 -23.56 26.15 -39.84
N GLU A 229 -24.55 25.48 -40.44
CA GLU A 229 -25.61 24.76 -39.72
C GLU A 229 -25.47 23.21 -39.82
N ASN A 230 -26.22 22.55 -38.93
CA ASN A 230 -26.83 21.21 -39.04
C ASN A 230 -25.98 19.96 -38.70
N GLY A 231 -26.41 19.28 -37.63
CA GLY A 231 -25.92 17.98 -37.18
C GLY A 231 -26.70 17.38 -35.99
N GLN A 232 -28.04 17.41 -36.00
CA GLN A 232 -28.87 16.97 -34.86
C GLN A 232 -29.06 15.45 -34.76
N SER A 233 -28.64 14.84 -33.64
CA SER A 233 -29.21 13.62 -33.00
C SER A 233 -28.31 13.20 -31.82
N ASP A 234 -28.78 12.71 -30.67
CA ASP A 234 -30.11 12.73 -30.02
C ASP A 234 -29.87 12.53 -28.49
N SER A 235 -30.86 12.79 -27.62
CA SER A 235 -30.63 12.90 -26.17
C SER A 235 -31.02 11.66 -25.34
N THR A 236 -30.06 11.08 -24.60
CA THR A 236 -30.20 10.27 -23.35
C THR A 236 -28.81 10.03 -22.76
N GLU A 237 -28.58 9.84 -21.46
CA GLU A 237 -29.36 10.09 -20.23
C GLU A 237 -28.35 10.01 -19.06
N THR A 238 -28.49 10.83 -18.01
CA THR A 238 -27.49 10.92 -16.93
C THR A 238 -27.56 9.74 -15.97
N ALA A 239 -26.41 9.16 -15.63
CA ALA A 239 -26.27 8.23 -14.51
C ALA A 239 -24.87 8.36 -13.89
N ASP A 240 -24.82 8.64 -12.60
CA ASP A 240 -23.58 8.73 -11.81
C ASP A 240 -22.81 7.41 -11.81
N ARG A 241 -21.49 7.52 -11.64
CA ARG A 241 -20.62 6.41 -11.22
C ARG A 241 -19.56 6.92 -10.26
N ASP A 242 -19.65 6.48 -9.01
CA ASP A 242 -18.62 6.64 -7.99
C ASP A 242 -17.29 6.01 -8.40
N ALA A 243 -16.21 6.53 -7.83
CA ALA A 243 -14.87 6.00 -8.00
C ALA A 243 -14.73 4.62 -7.33
N SER A 244 -14.27 3.62 -8.09
CA SER A 244 -13.93 2.30 -7.58
C SER A 244 -12.45 2.19 -7.24
N VAL A 245 -12.13 1.92 -5.98
CA VAL A 245 -10.77 1.56 -5.53
C VAL A 245 -10.33 0.27 -6.23
N VAL A 246 -9.09 0.22 -6.71
CA VAL A 246 -8.52 -0.93 -7.41
C VAL A 246 -8.02 -1.97 -6.40
N GLU A 247 -8.83 -3.00 -6.14
CA GLU A 247 -8.35 -4.26 -5.55
C GLU A 247 -7.91 -5.21 -6.68
N PHE A 248 -6.66 -5.69 -6.63
CA PHE A 248 -6.12 -6.62 -7.62
C PHE A 248 -6.59 -8.08 -7.39
N GLU A 249 -7.90 -8.33 -7.53
CA GLU A 249 -8.44 -9.69 -7.56
C GLU A 249 -8.19 -10.38 -8.91
N ASN A 250 -7.09 -11.13 -8.98
CA ASN A 250 -6.63 -11.81 -10.20
C ASN A 250 -7.36 -13.16 -10.41
N ASP A 251 -8.68 -13.13 -10.65
CA ASP A 251 -9.55 -14.31 -10.71
C ASP A 251 -9.53 -15.05 -12.08
N VAL A 252 -8.39 -15.66 -12.39
CA VAL A 252 -8.27 -16.57 -13.55
C VAL A 252 -8.84 -17.94 -13.19
N VAL A 253 -10.14 -18.13 -13.46
CA VAL A 253 -10.85 -19.41 -13.29
C VAL A 253 -10.39 -20.44 -14.33
N GLU A 254 -9.28 -21.13 -14.05
CA GLU A 254 -8.76 -22.25 -14.86
C GLU A 254 -9.78 -23.40 -14.90
N ALA A 255 -10.39 -23.63 -16.08
CA ALA A 255 -11.41 -24.64 -16.26
C ALA A 255 -10.81 -26.06 -16.22
N VAL A 256 -11.20 -26.85 -15.22
CA VAL A 256 -10.76 -28.25 -15.07
C VAL A 256 -11.51 -29.15 -16.06
N GLU A 257 -10.84 -29.60 -17.12
CA GLU A 257 -11.37 -30.63 -18.01
C GLU A 257 -11.28 -32.03 -17.35
N GLU A 258 -12.42 -32.57 -16.90
CA GLU A 258 -12.54 -33.95 -16.43
C GLU A 258 -12.55 -34.96 -17.62
N GLU A 259 -11.36 -35.40 -18.04
CA GLU A 259 -11.20 -36.59 -18.92
C GLU A 259 -11.57 -37.88 -18.15
N THR A 260 -12.84 -38.31 -18.29
CA THR A 260 -13.40 -39.47 -17.58
C THR A 260 -13.21 -40.80 -18.34
N GLU A 261 -12.02 -41.40 -18.29
CA GLU A 261 -11.82 -42.76 -18.82
C GLU A 261 -12.39 -43.85 -17.90
N THR A 262 -13.53 -44.44 -18.30
CA THR A 262 -14.10 -45.63 -17.65
C THR A 262 -13.39 -46.92 -18.11
N ALA A 263 -12.53 -47.49 -17.26
CA ALA A 263 -11.95 -48.83 -17.45
C ALA A 263 -12.74 -49.91 -16.68
N VAL A 264 -13.03 -51.03 -17.34
CA VAL A 264 -13.93 -52.10 -16.83
C VAL A 264 -13.15 -53.19 -16.08
N GLU A 265 -13.78 -53.74 -15.03
CA GLU A 265 -13.28 -54.87 -14.23
C GLU A 265 -12.79 -56.06 -15.08
N THR A 266 -11.67 -56.67 -14.67
CA THR A 266 -11.49 -58.13 -14.74
C THR A 266 -10.34 -58.58 -13.84
N GLU A 267 -10.65 -59.33 -12.78
CA GLU A 267 -9.67 -60.13 -12.06
C GLU A 267 -9.21 -61.34 -12.92
N PRO A 268 -8.12 -62.04 -12.53
CA PRO A 268 -8.33 -63.16 -11.62
C PRO A 268 -7.30 -63.27 -10.48
N GLU A 269 -7.71 -63.90 -9.38
CA GLU A 269 -6.84 -64.29 -8.26
C GLU A 269 -5.68 -65.21 -8.67
N THR A 270 -4.52 -65.06 -8.02
CA THR A 270 -3.71 -66.20 -7.56
C THR A 270 -2.99 -65.90 -6.24
N GLN A 271 -3.27 -66.71 -5.22
CA GLN A 271 -2.53 -66.67 -3.95
C GLN A 271 -1.22 -67.48 -4.06
N SER A 272 -0.12 -66.96 -3.52
CA SER A 272 0.91 -67.78 -2.86
C SER A 272 1.71 -66.96 -1.86
N SER A 273 2.05 -67.58 -0.73
CA SER A 273 2.89 -67.05 0.34
C SER A 273 4.39 -67.29 0.09
N GLU A 274 5.25 -66.44 0.68
CA GLU A 274 6.26 -66.81 1.71
C GLU A 274 7.37 -65.73 1.84
N GLN A 275 7.63 -65.29 3.08
CA GLN A 275 8.97 -64.84 3.50
C GLN A 275 9.72 -66.06 4.07
N PRO A 276 11.07 -66.09 4.01
CA PRO A 276 11.82 -65.73 5.23
C PRO A 276 13.11 -64.93 4.99
N ASP A 277 13.75 -64.53 6.10
CA ASP A 277 14.91 -63.64 6.19
C ASP A 277 16.26 -64.28 5.79
N PHE A 278 17.27 -63.45 5.41
CA PHE A 278 18.49 -63.17 6.22
C PHE A 278 19.64 -62.46 5.45
N GLU A 279 20.44 -61.69 6.21
CA GLU A 279 21.88 -61.37 6.04
C GLU A 279 22.47 -60.69 4.76
N ASN A 280 22.62 -59.36 4.83
CA ASN A 280 23.91 -58.67 5.06
C ASN A 280 25.20 -59.14 4.32
N ASN A 281 25.69 -58.37 3.32
CA ASN A 281 26.99 -57.65 3.40
C ASN A 281 27.43 -56.81 2.16
N SER A 282 28.13 -55.71 2.46
CA SER A 282 29.31 -55.12 1.79
C SER A 282 29.45 -55.05 0.24
N ALA A 283 29.76 -53.85 -0.26
CA ALA A 283 30.35 -53.60 -1.59
C ALA A 283 31.80 -54.18 -1.70
N PRO A 284 32.36 -54.27 -2.93
CA PRO A 284 33.28 -53.20 -3.35
C PRO A 284 33.32 -52.88 -4.86
N ALA A 285 33.76 -51.65 -5.18
CA ALA A 285 34.36 -51.24 -6.47
C ALA A 285 35.91 -51.37 -6.36
N PRO A 286 36.77 -51.00 -7.35
CA PRO A 286 36.52 -50.41 -8.68
C PRO A 286 37.34 -51.01 -9.84
N SER A 287 37.17 -50.51 -11.08
CA SER A 287 38.26 -49.98 -11.95
C SER A 287 37.81 -49.72 -13.41
N ASN A 288 38.16 -48.53 -13.95
CA ASN A 288 38.79 -48.24 -15.26
C ASN A 288 38.35 -48.97 -16.57
N ASP A 289 38.37 -48.38 -17.77
CA ASP A 289 38.98 -47.11 -18.22
C ASP A 289 38.37 -46.61 -19.56
N GLU A 290 38.81 -45.41 -20.01
CA GLU A 290 38.82 -44.87 -21.40
C GLU A 290 37.52 -44.66 -22.22
N SER A 291 37.33 -43.41 -22.66
CA SER A 291 36.55 -42.95 -23.84
C SER A 291 37.54 -42.59 -24.98
N PRO A 292 37.16 -42.04 -26.17
CA PRO A 292 35.84 -41.71 -26.72
C PRO A 292 35.61 -42.11 -28.20
N MET A 293 34.38 -41.95 -28.72
CA MET A 293 34.17 -41.56 -30.13
C MET A 293 32.77 -40.97 -30.39
N GLU A 294 32.66 -40.07 -31.38
CA GLU A 294 31.41 -39.45 -31.82
C GLU A 294 30.66 -40.32 -32.83
N GLU A 295 29.33 -40.42 -32.74
CA GLU A 295 28.48 -40.66 -33.92
C GLU A 295 27.11 -39.97 -33.78
N LEU A 296 26.80 -39.05 -34.70
CA LEU A 296 25.55 -38.27 -34.71
C LEU A 296 24.38 -39.10 -35.23
N GLY A 297 23.46 -39.49 -34.34
CA GLY A 297 22.34 -40.39 -34.66
C GLY A 297 20.97 -39.91 -34.14
N LYS A 298 20.38 -38.89 -34.77
CA LYS A 298 19.05 -38.34 -34.39
C LYS A 298 17.99 -39.42 -34.15
N LYS A 299 17.36 -39.42 -32.97
CA LYS A 299 16.04 -40.03 -32.69
C LYS A 299 15.37 -39.36 -31.49
N ASN A 300 14.04 -39.38 -31.49
CA ASN A 300 13.20 -38.61 -30.58
C ASN A 300 13.28 -39.14 -29.13
N ASP A 301 13.88 -38.37 -28.22
CA ASP A 301 13.67 -38.55 -26.78
C ASP A 301 12.48 -37.73 -26.30
N LYS A 302 11.28 -38.04 -26.83
CA LYS A 302 9.99 -37.58 -26.26
C LYS A 302 9.66 -38.38 -25.00
N ASN A 303 10.54 -38.31 -24.01
CA ASN A 303 10.39 -38.97 -22.72
C ASN A 303 11.28 -38.30 -21.66
N LEU A 304 10.89 -37.09 -21.21
CA LEU A 304 11.22 -36.68 -19.84
C LEU A 304 10.78 -37.82 -18.92
N ASN A 305 11.55 -38.18 -17.90
CA ASN A 305 11.16 -39.32 -17.07
C ASN A 305 9.80 -39.04 -16.42
N ALA A 306 8.97 -40.07 -16.25
CA ALA A 306 7.66 -39.90 -15.62
C ALA A 306 7.80 -39.25 -14.23
N ASP A 307 8.87 -39.58 -13.51
CA ASP A 307 9.24 -39.00 -12.23
C ASP A 307 9.58 -37.50 -12.33
N ASP A 308 10.32 -37.07 -13.36
CA ASP A 308 10.66 -35.65 -13.58
C ASP A 308 9.39 -34.81 -13.87
N SER A 309 8.46 -35.35 -14.66
CA SER A 309 7.17 -34.69 -14.93
C SER A 309 6.25 -34.64 -13.70
N LEU A 310 6.33 -35.64 -12.82
CA LEU A 310 5.63 -35.61 -11.53
C LEU A 310 6.26 -34.61 -10.55
N VAL A 311 7.59 -34.52 -10.49
CA VAL A 311 8.32 -33.51 -9.69
C VAL A 311 8.00 -32.09 -10.16
N GLN A 312 8.01 -31.84 -11.47
CA GLN A 312 7.61 -30.57 -12.08
C GLN A 312 6.18 -30.16 -11.65
N LYS A 313 5.20 -31.06 -11.80
CA LYS A 313 3.80 -30.80 -11.41
C LYS A 313 3.65 -30.57 -9.90
N ALA A 314 4.39 -31.32 -9.09
CA ALA A 314 4.39 -31.15 -7.63
C ALA A 314 5.02 -29.81 -7.21
N LEU A 315 6.09 -29.36 -7.88
CA LEU A 315 6.74 -28.07 -7.61
C LEU A 315 5.83 -26.90 -7.98
N PHE A 316 5.22 -26.90 -9.17
CA PHE A 316 4.27 -25.85 -9.56
C PHE A 316 3.05 -25.79 -8.61
N ARG A 317 2.47 -26.94 -8.22
CA ARG A 317 1.38 -26.96 -7.23
C ARG A 317 1.83 -26.59 -5.81
N LYS A 318 3.08 -26.85 -5.40
CA LYS A 318 3.65 -26.32 -4.13
C LYS A 318 3.71 -24.80 -4.20
N PHE A 319 4.27 -24.25 -5.28
CA PHE A 319 4.41 -22.82 -5.51
C PHE A 319 3.06 -22.07 -5.50
N ASP A 320 2.05 -22.56 -6.24
CA ASP A 320 0.68 -22.00 -6.21
C ASP A 320 0.06 -22.01 -4.81
N LEU A 321 0.20 -23.11 -4.07
CA LEU A 321 -0.36 -23.24 -2.71
C LEU A 321 0.36 -22.33 -1.71
N VAL A 322 1.69 -22.21 -1.81
CA VAL A 322 2.51 -21.36 -0.94
C VAL A 322 2.22 -19.88 -1.19
N TYR A 323 2.02 -19.47 -2.45
CA TYR A 323 1.55 -18.14 -2.83
C TYR A 323 0.17 -17.85 -2.21
N LYS A 324 -0.79 -18.77 -2.39
CA LYS A 324 -2.15 -18.64 -1.82
C LYS A 324 -2.18 -18.62 -0.28
N MET A 325 -1.16 -19.19 0.37
CA MET A 325 -0.99 -19.13 1.82
C MET A 325 -0.24 -17.88 2.33
N LYS A 326 0.15 -16.94 1.43
CA LYS A 326 1.00 -15.76 1.73
C LYS A 326 2.28 -16.12 2.51
N ARG A 327 2.85 -17.30 2.26
CA ARG A 327 4.07 -17.78 2.92
C ARG A 327 5.31 -17.32 2.17
N TRP A 328 5.60 -16.02 2.25
CA TRP A 328 6.56 -15.33 1.38
C TRP A 328 7.97 -15.96 1.37
N GLU A 329 8.57 -16.28 2.52
CA GLU A 329 9.88 -16.98 2.59
C GLU A 329 9.87 -18.35 1.88
N ASP A 330 8.83 -19.17 2.07
CA ASP A 330 8.68 -20.44 1.33
C ASP A 330 8.44 -20.19 -0.18
N LEU A 331 7.80 -19.07 -0.53
CA LEU A 331 7.53 -18.70 -1.92
C LEU A 331 8.82 -18.39 -2.65
N LEU A 332 9.69 -17.55 -2.06
CA LEU A 332 11.01 -17.24 -2.62
C LEU A 332 11.79 -18.53 -2.91
N GLN A 333 11.83 -19.46 -1.95
CA GLN A 333 12.49 -20.76 -2.13
C GLN A 333 11.89 -21.57 -3.30
N THR A 334 10.56 -21.57 -3.48
CA THR A 334 9.92 -22.30 -4.58
C THR A 334 10.03 -21.61 -5.93
N ALA A 335 10.02 -20.29 -5.96
CA ALA A 335 10.29 -19.49 -7.15
C ALA A 335 11.74 -19.69 -7.61
N ASP A 336 12.71 -19.57 -6.69
CA ASP A 336 14.12 -19.86 -6.97
C ASP A 336 14.30 -21.31 -7.47
N GLU A 337 13.60 -22.30 -6.92
CA GLU A 337 13.66 -23.70 -7.38
C GLU A 337 13.06 -23.90 -8.79
N ILE A 338 12.03 -23.12 -9.16
CA ILE A 338 11.46 -23.10 -10.52
C ILE A 338 12.43 -22.44 -11.51
N ILE A 339 12.90 -21.23 -11.20
CA ILE A 339 13.79 -20.43 -12.05
C ILE A 339 15.09 -21.22 -12.30
N ASN A 340 15.78 -21.67 -11.25
CA ASN A 340 17.05 -22.40 -11.38
C ASN A 340 16.94 -23.76 -12.12
N ARG A 341 15.74 -24.31 -12.34
CA ARG A 341 15.53 -25.54 -13.14
C ARG A 341 15.06 -25.30 -14.56
N TYR A 342 14.19 -24.33 -14.76
CA TYR A 342 13.41 -24.20 -16.00
C TYR A 342 13.71 -22.91 -16.78
N ASP A 343 14.49 -21.99 -16.22
CA ASP A 343 14.96 -20.79 -16.92
C ASP A 343 16.15 -21.09 -17.84
N ASN A 344 15.91 -21.79 -18.95
CA ASN A 344 16.94 -22.19 -19.92
C ASN A 344 16.37 -22.61 -21.29
N GLU A 345 17.26 -22.69 -22.29
CA GLU A 345 16.93 -23.06 -23.68
C GLU A 345 16.35 -24.48 -23.85
N ASP A 346 16.51 -25.37 -22.85
CA ASP A 346 15.97 -26.74 -22.90
C ASP A 346 14.47 -26.82 -22.52
N HIS A 347 13.90 -25.75 -21.94
CA HIS A 347 12.53 -25.71 -21.41
C HIS A 347 11.64 -24.53 -21.91
N PRO A 348 11.60 -24.23 -23.23
CA PRO A 348 10.77 -23.14 -23.76
C PRO A 348 9.25 -23.35 -23.53
N GLU A 349 8.80 -24.58 -23.31
CA GLU A 349 7.40 -24.87 -22.94
C GLU A 349 7.02 -24.46 -21.51
N LEU A 350 7.97 -24.01 -20.69
CA LEU A 350 7.78 -23.62 -19.29
C LEU A 350 8.03 -22.12 -19.04
N GLU A 351 8.37 -21.35 -20.08
CA GLU A 351 8.71 -19.93 -20.01
C GLU A 351 7.66 -19.11 -19.26
N GLU A 352 6.36 -19.29 -19.56
CA GLU A 352 5.24 -18.69 -18.81
C GLU A 352 5.31 -18.95 -17.29
N LYS A 353 5.66 -20.19 -16.88
CA LYS A 353 5.76 -20.59 -15.47
C LYS A 353 7.06 -20.09 -14.82
N VAL A 354 8.10 -19.82 -15.60
CA VAL A 354 9.30 -19.11 -15.14
C VAL A 354 8.96 -17.64 -14.90
N VAL A 355 8.28 -16.94 -15.82
CA VAL A 355 7.89 -15.53 -15.59
C VAL A 355 6.92 -15.43 -14.41
N GLN A 356 5.91 -16.30 -14.31
CA GLN A 356 5.01 -16.35 -13.16
C GLN A 356 5.75 -16.61 -11.83
N ALA A 357 6.87 -17.34 -11.86
CA ALA A 357 7.76 -17.48 -10.69
C ALA A 357 8.54 -16.20 -10.38
N ILE A 358 9.07 -15.50 -11.38
CA ILE A 358 9.81 -14.24 -11.18
C ILE A 358 8.90 -13.12 -10.66
N THR A 359 7.71 -12.93 -11.24
CA THR A 359 6.75 -11.89 -10.80
C THR A 359 6.34 -12.10 -9.34
N ARG A 360 5.87 -13.30 -8.98
CA ARG A 360 5.47 -13.63 -7.60
C ARG A 360 6.64 -13.63 -6.60
N ARG A 361 7.88 -13.83 -7.07
CA ARG A 361 9.10 -13.66 -6.26
C ARG A 361 9.34 -12.18 -5.93
N ALA A 362 9.14 -11.28 -6.89
CA ALA A 362 9.25 -9.85 -6.66
C ALA A 362 8.15 -9.37 -5.69
N GLU A 363 6.90 -9.78 -5.89
CA GLU A 363 5.78 -9.52 -4.96
C GLU A 363 6.12 -9.93 -3.51
N ALA A 364 6.62 -11.15 -3.31
CA ALA A 364 7.01 -11.64 -1.98
C ALA A 364 8.22 -10.92 -1.37
N LEU A 365 9.08 -10.30 -2.16
CA LEU A 365 10.18 -9.48 -1.63
C LEU A 365 9.69 -8.11 -1.16
N LEU A 366 8.71 -7.52 -1.84
CA LEU A 366 8.04 -6.30 -1.37
C LEU A 366 7.29 -6.54 -0.06
N GLU A 367 6.50 -7.61 0.00
CA GLU A 367 5.78 -8.01 1.23
C GLU A 367 6.72 -8.45 2.39
N LEU A 368 8.03 -8.61 2.14
CA LEU A 368 9.06 -8.88 3.16
C LEU A 368 9.92 -7.65 3.52
N GLU A 369 9.55 -6.44 3.08
CA GLU A 369 10.35 -5.20 3.20
C GLU A 369 11.79 -5.34 2.61
N ARG A 370 11.93 -6.07 1.49
CA ARG A 370 13.21 -6.35 0.78
C ARG A 370 13.22 -5.92 -0.70
N PRO A 371 12.91 -4.65 -1.04
CA PRO A 371 12.84 -4.19 -2.43
C PRO A 371 14.14 -4.35 -3.24
N ASP A 372 15.32 -4.16 -2.62
CA ASP A 372 16.63 -4.29 -3.28
C ASP A 372 16.82 -5.66 -3.98
N ASP A 373 16.38 -6.75 -3.33
CA ASP A 373 16.52 -8.12 -3.82
C ASP A 373 15.59 -8.43 -5.02
N ALA A 374 14.62 -7.54 -5.31
CA ALA A 374 13.62 -7.70 -6.36
C ALA A 374 14.05 -7.08 -7.70
N LEU A 375 14.97 -6.12 -7.69
CA LEU A 375 15.37 -5.35 -8.88
C LEU A 375 16.04 -6.19 -9.98
N GLU A 376 17.01 -7.06 -9.64
CA GLU A 376 17.66 -7.97 -10.61
C GLU A 376 16.64 -8.91 -11.31
N PRO A 377 15.74 -9.61 -10.58
CA PRO A 377 14.69 -10.41 -11.22
C PRO A 377 13.71 -9.59 -12.07
N ILE A 378 13.34 -8.39 -11.65
CA ILE A 378 12.46 -7.49 -12.41
C ILE A 378 13.15 -7.08 -13.73
N ASP A 379 14.41 -6.66 -13.67
CA ASP A 379 15.21 -6.29 -14.84
C ASP A 379 15.38 -7.47 -15.81
N ASN A 380 15.47 -8.70 -15.30
CA ASN A 380 15.50 -9.90 -16.11
C ASN A 380 14.21 -10.12 -16.93
N ILE A 381 13.02 -9.84 -16.38
CA ILE A 381 11.76 -9.83 -17.15
C ILE A 381 11.81 -8.73 -18.22
N ILE A 382 12.19 -7.52 -17.83
CA ILE A 382 12.20 -6.33 -18.69
C ILE A 382 13.14 -6.55 -19.90
N ASP A 383 14.39 -6.97 -19.68
CA ASP A 383 15.38 -7.22 -20.74
C ASP A 383 14.91 -8.25 -21.77
N ARG A 384 14.19 -9.29 -21.33
CA ARG A 384 13.72 -10.38 -22.17
C ARG A 384 12.48 -10.02 -22.97
N PHE A 385 11.50 -9.38 -22.33
CA PHE A 385 10.14 -9.32 -22.85
C PHE A 385 9.67 -7.92 -23.25
N SER A 386 10.42 -6.85 -22.97
CA SER A 386 10.06 -5.46 -23.36
C SER A 386 9.73 -5.30 -24.85
N ASN A 387 10.37 -6.08 -25.73
CA ASN A 387 10.16 -6.05 -27.18
C ASN A 387 9.47 -7.33 -27.71
N SER A 388 8.82 -8.10 -26.83
CA SER A 388 8.11 -9.32 -27.20
C SER A 388 7.01 -9.05 -28.23
N GLN A 389 6.75 -10.04 -29.09
CA GLN A 389 5.59 -10.08 -29.99
C GLN A 389 4.50 -11.04 -29.48
N ASN A 390 4.71 -11.65 -28.30
CA ASN A 390 3.67 -12.31 -27.53
C ASN A 390 3.07 -11.29 -26.56
N GLU A 391 1.77 -11.03 -26.70
CA GLU A 391 0.97 -10.07 -25.93
C GLU A 391 1.11 -10.29 -24.42
N GLN A 392 0.98 -11.54 -23.95
CA GLN A 392 1.11 -11.91 -22.53
C GLN A 392 2.50 -11.57 -21.95
N TYR A 393 3.57 -11.78 -22.72
CA TYR A 393 4.93 -11.47 -22.28
C TYR A 393 5.21 -9.96 -22.33
N TYR A 394 4.63 -9.27 -23.31
CA TYR A 394 4.72 -7.81 -23.39
C TYR A 394 4.05 -7.20 -22.15
N GLU A 395 2.85 -7.64 -21.80
CA GLU A 395 2.14 -7.25 -20.58
C GLU A 395 2.95 -7.54 -19.30
N GLN A 396 3.62 -8.70 -19.23
CA GLN A 396 4.49 -9.03 -18.09
C GLN A 396 5.70 -8.09 -17.95
N ALA A 397 6.32 -7.65 -19.06
CA ALA A 397 7.34 -6.59 -19.01
C ALA A 397 6.77 -5.23 -18.64
N SER A 398 5.53 -4.92 -19.05
CA SER A 398 4.80 -3.71 -18.68
C SER A 398 4.55 -3.66 -17.17
N GLN A 399 4.06 -4.75 -16.59
CA GLN A 399 3.87 -4.91 -15.14
C GLN A 399 5.22 -4.83 -14.40
N ALA A 400 6.28 -5.44 -14.92
CA ALA A 400 7.62 -5.39 -14.32
C ALA A 400 8.22 -3.97 -14.31
N LEU A 401 8.04 -3.17 -15.38
CA LEU A 401 8.43 -1.75 -15.42
C LEU A 401 7.70 -0.92 -14.36
N MET A 402 6.40 -1.13 -14.18
CA MET A 402 5.60 -0.44 -13.16
C MET A 402 6.05 -0.82 -11.74
N LEU A 403 6.35 -2.10 -11.51
CA LEU A 403 6.87 -2.59 -10.23
C LEU A 403 8.25 -2.01 -9.91
N LYS A 404 9.13 -1.88 -10.93
CA LYS A 404 10.43 -1.19 -10.80
C LYS A 404 10.25 0.28 -10.44
N ALA A 405 9.30 0.98 -11.07
CA ALA A 405 9.03 2.39 -10.80
C ALA A 405 8.57 2.60 -9.36
N GLN A 406 7.66 1.76 -8.85
CA GLN A 406 7.26 1.80 -7.44
C GLN A 406 8.45 1.60 -6.50
N ILE A 407 9.30 0.59 -6.74
CA ILE A 407 10.49 0.33 -5.91
C ILE A 407 11.40 1.56 -5.84
N LEU A 408 11.78 2.11 -6.99
CA LEU A 408 12.74 3.23 -7.03
C LEU A 408 12.12 4.55 -6.54
N GLU A 409 10.79 4.73 -6.67
CA GLU A 409 10.04 5.81 -6.01
C GLU A 409 10.06 5.68 -4.48
N GLU A 410 9.84 4.48 -3.92
CA GLU A 410 9.88 4.23 -2.48
C GLU A 410 11.29 4.33 -1.87
N GLN A 411 12.33 4.15 -2.69
CA GLN A 411 13.74 4.22 -2.28
C GLN A 411 14.39 5.61 -2.44
N GLU A 412 13.67 6.59 -2.99
CA GLU A 412 14.21 7.92 -3.36
C GLU A 412 15.43 7.84 -4.31
N ASP A 413 15.50 6.83 -5.21
CA ASP A 413 16.65 6.65 -6.10
C ASP A 413 16.64 7.61 -7.31
N GLY A 414 17.77 8.25 -7.56
CA GLY A 414 17.93 9.35 -8.52
C GLY A 414 17.96 8.94 -10.01
N ASN A 415 17.70 7.68 -10.34
CA ASN A 415 17.75 7.17 -11.72
C ASN A 415 16.35 6.82 -12.30
N LEU A 416 15.32 7.54 -11.85
CA LEU A 416 13.94 7.35 -12.30
C LEU A 416 13.69 7.83 -13.75
N LEU A 417 14.39 8.86 -14.23
CA LEU A 417 14.07 9.50 -15.52
C LEU A 417 14.06 8.53 -16.71
N GLY A 418 15.13 7.73 -16.89
CA GLY A 418 15.21 6.78 -18.00
C GLY A 418 14.23 5.61 -17.89
N LEU A 419 13.76 5.31 -16.68
CA LEU A 419 12.67 4.35 -16.46
C LEU A 419 11.32 4.97 -16.84
N TYR A 420 11.07 6.23 -16.44
CA TYR A 420 9.88 6.97 -16.84
C TYR A 420 9.82 7.20 -18.36
N ASP A 421 10.93 7.50 -19.03
CA ASP A 421 11.01 7.53 -20.51
C ASP A 421 10.55 6.20 -21.11
N THR A 422 11.11 5.08 -20.62
CA THR A 422 10.78 3.72 -21.07
C THR A 422 9.30 3.37 -20.85
N ILE A 423 8.70 3.82 -19.75
CA ILE A 423 7.28 3.63 -19.42
C ILE A 423 6.39 4.48 -20.33
N VAL A 424 6.72 5.76 -20.51
CA VAL A 424 5.93 6.70 -21.30
C VAL A 424 5.89 6.28 -22.78
N ASP A 425 7.04 5.97 -23.40
CA ASP A 425 7.12 5.45 -24.78
C ASP A 425 6.26 4.20 -24.99
N ARG A 426 6.26 3.31 -23.99
CA ARG A 426 5.56 2.02 -24.01
C ARG A 426 4.05 2.19 -23.98
N PHE A 427 3.51 2.91 -23.00
CA PHE A 427 2.08 3.01 -22.78
C PHE A 427 1.38 4.05 -23.67
N GLN A 428 2.06 5.15 -24.06
CA GLN A 428 1.48 6.13 -25.01
C GLN A 428 1.16 5.54 -26.39
N SER A 429 1.76 4.39 -26.73
CA SER A 429 1.53 3.69 -28.00
C SER A 429 0.14 3.03 -28.12
N GLY A 430 -0.72 3.09 -27.08
CA GLY A 430 -2.17 2.87 -27.20
C GLY A 430 -2.61 1.40 -27.35
N GLY A 431 -1.97 0.48 -26.61
CA GLY A 431 -2.26 -0.96 -26.69
C GLY A 431 -2.66 -1.67 -25.39
N GLU A 432 -2.42 -1.09 -24.21
CA GLU A 432 -2.50 -1.80 -22.93
C GLU A 432 -3.43 -1.13 -21.91
N GLN A 433 -3.96 -1.94 -20.97
CA GLN A 433 -4.72 -1.48 -19.82
C GLN A 433 -3.79 -1.11 -18.66
N ILE A 434 -3.09 0.01 -18.79
CA ILE A 434 -2.57 0.71 -17.61
C ILE A 434 -3.69 1.56 -16.99
N ASP A 435 -3.60 1.82 -15.68
CA ASP A 435 -4.34 2.91 -15.07
C ASP A 435 -3.84 4.24 -15.64
N ASP A 436 -4.71 4.92 -16.40
CA ASP A 436 -4.42 6.19 -17.07
C ASP A 436 -3.96 7.27 -16.06
N GLU A 437 -4.41 7.18 -14.80
CA GLU A 437 -4.00 8.08 -13.72
C GLU A 437 -2.61 7.75 -13.16
N LYS A 438 -2.26 6.47 -12.96
CA LYS A 438 -0.87 6.13 -12.60
C LYS A 438 0.11 6.45 -13.73
N LEU A 439 -0.31 6.38 -15.00
CA LEU A 439 0.47 6.89 -16.14
C LEU A 439 0.61 8.42 -16.09
N ASN A 440 -0.45 9.16 -15.76
CA ASN A 440 -0.38 10.62 -15.56
C ASN A 440 0.64 10.99 -14.48
N GLN A 441 0.59 10.34 -13.31
CA GLN A 441 1.54 10.57 -12.23
C GLN A 441 2.99 10.35 -12.66
N ILE A 442 3.27 9.34 -13.50
CA ILE A 442 4.60 9.10 -14.05
C ILE A 442 4.99 10.20 -15.05
N ILE A 443 4.08 10.65 -15.91
CA ILE A 443 4.32 11.79 -16.83
C ILE A 443 4.63 13.08 -16.05
N LEU A 444 3.94 13.32 -14.93
CA LEU A 444 4.14 14.48 -14.06
C LEU A 444 5.49 14.43 -13.33
N LYS A 445 5.81 13.32 -12.64
CA LYS A 445 7.12 13.14 -12.00
C LYS A 445 8.29 13.22 -13.00
N ARG A 446 8.09 12.70 -14.21
CA ARG A 446 9.04 12.84 -15.32
C ARG A 446 9.23 14.30 -15.73
N PHE A 447 8.15 15.06 -15.81
CA PHE A 447 8.19 16.50 -16.14
C PHE A 447 8.90 17.31 -15.06
N GLU A 448 8.66 17.03 -13.77
CA GLU A 448 9.36 17.67 -12.65
C GLU A 448 10.88 17.46 -12.75
N ILE A 449 11.35 16.22 -12.95
CA ILE A 449 12.79 15.92 -13.11
C ILE A 449 13.39 16.64 -14.33
N ILE A 450 12.63 16.77 -15.43
CA ILE A 450 13.08 17.50 -16.63
C ILE A 450 13.22 19.01 -16.35
N LEU A 451 12.32 19.60 -15.56
CA LEU A 451 12.40 21.01 -15.17
C LEU A 451 13.61 21.33 -14.27
N GLU A 452 14.09 20.37 -13.47
CA GLU A 452 15.23 20.61 -12.56
C GLU A 452 16.60 20.43 -13.22
N GLU A 453 16.75 19.50 -14.17
CA GLU A 453 18.08 19.05 -14.64
C GLU A 453 18.43 19.28 -16.12
N LYS A 454 17.49 19.70 -16.99
CA LYS A 454 17.66 19.60 -18.45
C LYS A 454 17.84 20.93 -19.20
N GLU A 455 18.28 20.81 -20.47
CA GLU A 455 18.44 21.94 -21.39
C GLU A 455 17.08 22.45 -21.90
N GLU A 456 17.02 23.74 -22.26
CA GLU A 456 15.82 24.49 -22.64
C GLU A 456 14.95 23.78 -23.70
N ASP A 457 15.57 23.18 -24.73
CA ASP A 457 14.87 22.43 -25.78
C ASP A 457 14.14 21.18 -25.25
N GLU A 458 14.72 20.45 -24.29
CA GLU A 458 14.07 19.28 -23.67
C GLU A 458 12.89 19.71 -22.78
N ILE A 459 13.02 20.85 -22.10
CA ILE A 459 11.93 21.43 -21.29
C ILE A 459 10.78 21.86 -22.19
N LEU A 460 11.04 22.48 -23.35
CA LEU A 460 10.00 22.86 -24.31
C LEU A 460 9.27 21.64 -24.92
N GLU A 461 9.99 20.56 -25.22
CA GLU A 461 9.38 19.30 -25.64
C GLU A 461 8.50 18.69 -24.53
N ALA A 462 9.01 18.64 -23.30
CA ALA A 462 8.26 18.09 -22.16
C ALA A 462 7.01 18.93 -21.82
N CYS A 463 7.11 20.27 -21.85
CA CYS A 463 5.95 21.15 -21.71
C CYS A 463 4.91 20.89 -22.80
N SER A 464 5.34 20.79 -24.07
CA SER A 464 4.46 20.56 -25.21
C SER A 464 3.73 19.20 -25.10
N ASN A 465 4.43 18.16 -24.66
CA ASN A 465 3.85 16.83 -24.45
C ASN A 465 2.87 16.81 -23.26
N LEU A 466 3.15 17.55 -22.19
CA LEU A 466 2.22 17.70 -21.06
C LEU A 466 0.95 18.45 -21.47
N ILE A 467 1.08 19.56 -22.21
CA ILE A 467 -0.05 20.34 -22.73
C ILE A 467 -0.94 19.46 -23.62
N ASN A 468 -0.36 18.76 -24.60
CA ASN A 468 -1.11 17.86 -25.50
C ASN A 468 -1.80 16.69 -24.78
N ARG A 469 -1.30 16.27 -23.59
CA ARG A 469 -1.90 15.19 -22.78
C ARG A 469 -3.06 15.68 -21.91
N PHE A 470 -3.04 16.94 -21.49
CA PHE A 470 -3.98 17.47 -20.48
C PHE A 470 -4.88 18.61 -20.96
N GLU A 471 -4.85 19.01 -22.24
CA GLU A 471 -5.69 20.07 -22.83
C GLU A 471 -7.19 19.97 -22.45
N ASP A 472 -7.77 18.77 -22.53
CA ASP A 472 -9.17 18.46 -22.17
C ASP A 472 -9.34 17.90 -20.73
N ASN A 473 -8.30 17.93 -19.88
CA ASN A 473 -8.30 17.28 -18.56
C ASN A 473 -8.42 18.29 -17.40
N GLU A 474 -9.62 18.39 -16.82
CA GLU A 474 -9.93 19.27 -15.69
C GLU A 474 -9.23 18.86 -14.37
N ASP A 475 -8.94 17.57 -14.16
CA ASP A 475 -8.31 17.08 -12.91
C ASP A 475 -6.82 17.46 -12.83
N HIS A 476 -6.15 17.66 -13.98
CA HIS A 476 -4.73 18.02 -14.09
C HIS A 476 -4.49 19.49 -14.50
N LYS A 477 -5.49 20.35 -14.31
CA LYS A 477 -5.50 21.75 -14.77
C LYS A 477 -4.34 22.62 -14.24
N ASP A 478 -3.92 22.41 -13.00
CA ASP A 478 -2.78 23.13 -12.40
C ASP A 478 -1.43 22.72 -13.04
N HIS A 479 -1.31 21.46 -13.48
CA HIS A 479 -0.14 20.99 -14.22
C HIS A 479 -0.12 21.55 -15.65
N LEU A 480 -1.28 21.61 -16.32
CA LEU A 480 -1.46 22.27 -17.62
C LEU A 480 -1.06 23.76 -17.54
N HIS A 481 -1.60 24.49 -16.56
CA HIS A 481 -1.21 25.88 -16.26
C HIS A 481 0.32 26.01 -16.11
N THR A 482 0.93 25.12 -15.32
CA THR A 482 2.38 25.12 -15.05
C THR A 482 3.21 24.91 -16.31
N ALA A 483 2.86 23.94 -17.16
CA ALA A 483 3.57 23.71 -18.42
C ALA A 483 3.36 24.83 -19.45
N MET A 484 2.17 25.42 -19.53
CA MET A 484 1.91 26.55 -20.44
C MET A 484 2.71 27.80 -20.05
N ILE A 485 2.80 28.12 -18.75
CA ILE A 485 3.66 29.20 -18.25
C ILE A 485 5.14 28.85 -18.47
N LYS A 486 5.60 27.65 -18.09
CA LYS A 486 7.01 27.26 -18.26
C LYS A 486 7.46 27.29 -19.72
N ARG A 487 6.60 26.87 -20.66
CA ARG A 487 6.85 27.01 -22.10
C ARG A 487 7.05 28.47 -22.52
N ALA A 488 6.22 29.39 -22.02
CA ALA A 488 6.34 30.81 -22.34
C ALA A 488 7.57 31.46 -21.69
N GLU A 489 7.87 31.14 -20.43
CA GLU A 489 9.07 31.61 -19.72
C GLU A 489 10.36 31.16 -20.42
N ILE A 490 10.50 29.87 -20.77
CA ILE A 490 11.70 29.36 -21.46
C ILE A 490 11.86 29.98 -22.86
N LEU A 491 10.77 30.23 -23.59
CA LEU A 491 10.85 30.94 -24.88
C LEU A 491 11.33 32.40 -24.72
N ASP A 492 10.95 33.08 -23.63
CA ASP A 492 11.41 34.43 -23.30
C ASP A 492 12.90 34.43 -22.89
N GLU A 493 13.33 33.46 -22.07
CA GLU A 493 14.73 33.25 -21.69
C GLU A 493 15.64 32.90 -22.89
N MET A 494 15.10 32.29 -23.95
CA MET A 494 15.79 31.97 -25.20
C MET A 494 15.91 33.13 -26.21
N ASP A 495 15.50 34.37 -25.88
CA ASP A 495 15.35 35.50 -26.83
C ASP A 495 14.38 35.15 -28.03
N ARG A 496 13.33 34.34 -27.80
CA ARG A 496 12.35 33.92 -28.84
C ARG A 496 11.04 34.73 -28.75
N ASP A 497 11.16 36.07 -28.68
CA ASP A 497 10.10 37.06 -28.44
C ASP A 497 8.73 36.74 -29.08
N GLU A 498 8.69 36.41 -30.37
CA GLU A 498 7.44 36.19 -31.11
C GLU A 498 6.72 34.90 -30.67
N GLU A 499 7.47 33.84 -30.35
CA GLU A 499 6.94 32.55 -29.88
C GLU A 499 6.55 32.62 -28.39
N ALA A 500 7.36 33.30 -27.56
CA ALA A 500 7.04 33.58 -26.16
C ALA A 500 5.72 34.36 -26.04
N LEU A 501 5.56 35.41 -26.86
CA LEU A 501 4.33 36.20 -26.92
C LEU A 501 3.13 35.36 -27.39
N GLU A 502 3.28 34.45 -28.34
CA GLU A 502 2.21 33.53 -28.73
C GLU A 502 1.80 32.61 -27.56
N ALA A 503 2.77 31.99 -26.87
CA ALA A 503 2.52 31.12 -25.72
C ALA A 503 1.87 31.85 -24.53
N TYR A 504 2.27 33.09 -24.22
CA TYR A 504 1.60 33.91 -23.20
C TYR A 504 0.15 34.27 -23.59
N ASN A 505 -0.13 34.55 -24.87
CA ASN A 505 -1.49 34.82 -25.34
C ASN A 505 -2.37 33.55 -25.29
N GLU A 506 -1.83 32.39 -25.63
CA GLU A 506 -2.49 31.09 -25.52
C GLU A 506 -2.90 30.81 -24.07
N PHE A 507 -1.96 30.96 -23.13
CA PHE A 507 -2.21 30.84 -21.69
C PHE A 507 -3.30 31.82 -21.20
N LEU A 508 -3.20 33.11 -21.54
CA LEU A 508 -4.18 34.12 -21.14
C LEU A 508 -5.56 33.86 -21.75
N SER A 509 -5.63 33.26 -22.95
CA SER A 509 -6.90 32.85 -23.57
C SER A 509 -7.52 31.60 -22.94
N ALA A 510 -6.73 30.76 -22.27
CA ALA A 510 -7.19 29.56 -21.58
C ALA A 510 -7.64 29.83 -20.13
N PHE A 511 -6.95 30.73 -19.41
CA PHE A 511 -7.12 30.91 -17.96
C PHE A 511 -7.40 32.36 -17.49
N GLY A 512 -7.39 33.36 -18.37
CA GLY A 512 -7.45 34.78 -18.00
C GLY A 512 -8.85 35.37 -17.76
N SER A 513 -9.87 34.57 -17.46
CA SER A 513 -11.30 34.98 -17.47
C SER A 513 -11.97 35.09 -16.09
#